data_AF-A0ABD6WTL8-F1
#
_entry.id   AF-A0ABD6WTL8-F1
#
_cell.length_a   1.000
_cell.length_b   1.000
_cell.length_c   1.000
_cell.angle_alpha   90.00
_cell.angle_beta   90.00
_cell.angle_gamma   90.00
#
_symmetry.space_group_name_H-M   'P 1'
#
loop_
_entity.id
_entity.type
_entity.pdbx_description
1 polymer ?
#
loop_
_entity_poly.entity_id
_entity_poly.type
_entity_poly.pdbx_seq_one_letter_code
_entity_poly.pdbx_strand_id
1 'polypeptide(L)'
;MNKKLYVVIGTMAILHNGNRYEQGAKIELTDEEYAQISLYVKLDEAEDEKRKQAEAEAEKARLAAAEKARKEAEKANKNNKGEGKE
;
A
#
# COMPACT_ATOMS: atom_id res chain seq x y z
N MET A 1 -7.87 -7.56 -3.73
CA MET A 1 -7.10 -6.99 -4.86
C MET A 1 -6.67 -5.59 -4.49
N ASN A 2 -5.40 -5.24 -4.70
CA ASN A 2 -4.92 -3.88 -4.51
C ASN A 2 -5.47 -3.01 -5.64
N LYS A 3 -6.23 -1.98 -5.29
CA LYS A 3 -6.73 -1.00 -6.26
C LYS A 3 -5.76 0.18 -6.33
N LYS A 4 -5.63 0.74 -7.53
CA LYS A 4 -4.92 2.00 -7.76
C LYS A 4 -5.89 3.01 -8.37
N LEU A 5 -5.61 4.29 -8.13
CA LEU A 5 -6.41 5.37 -8.67
C LEU A 5 -5.89 5.76 -10.04
N TYR A 6 -6.78 5.81 -11.01
CA TYR A 6 -6.50 6.23 -12.38
C TYR A 6 -7.39 7.42 -12.74
N VAL A 7 -6.96 8.18 -13.74
CA VAL A 7 -7.70 9.28 -14.35
C VAL A 7 -8.13 8.83 -15.74
N VAL A 8 -9.40 9.00 -16.07
CA VAL A 8 -9.91 8.74 -17.41
C VAL A 8 -9.34 9.78 -18.38
N ILE A 9 -8.65 9.33 -19.42
CA ILE A 9 -8.10 10.18 -20.48
C ILE A 9 -8.87 10.05 -21.81
N GLY A 10 -9.66 8.97 -21.95
CA GLY A 10 -10.53 8.77 -23.11
C GLY A 10 -11.62 9.82 -23.23
N THR A 11 -11.99 10.16 -24.47
CA THR A 11 -13.08 11.11 -24.79
C THR A 11 -14.47 10.47 -24.69
N MET A 12 -14.52 9.13 -24.71
CA MET A 12 -15.75 8.36 -24.50
C MET A 12 -15.92 8.04 -23.01
N ALA A 13 -17.17 8.03 -22.55
CA ALA A 13 -17.47 7.65 -21.18
C ALA A 13 -17.24 6.15 -20.95
N ILE A 14 -16.68 5.81 -19.79
CA ILE A 14 -16.43 4.44 -19.35
C ILE A 14 -17.52 4.04 -18.36
N LEU A 15 -18.19 2.92 -18.58
CA LEU A 15 -19.09 2.31 -17.61
C LEU A 15 -18.32 1.24 -16.83
N HIS A 16 -18.10 1.46 -15.53
CA HIS A 16 -17.38 0.52 -14.68
C HIS A 16 -18.09 0.35 -13.34
N ASN A 17 -18.33 -0.89 -12.93
CA ASN A 17 -19.03 -1.22 -11.67
C ASN A 17 -20.34 -0.43 -11.48
N GLY A 18 -21.12 -0.29 -12.56
CA GLY A 18 -22.41 0.41 -12.56
C GLY A 18 -22.32 1.95 -12.60
N ASN A 19 -21.12 2.52 -12.60
CA ASN A 19 -20.90 3.98 -12.61
C ASN A 19 -20.31 4.45 -13.95
N ARG A 20 -20.75 5.62 -14.41
CA ARG A 20 -20.27 6.26 -15.64
C ARG A 20 -19.18 7.29 -15.30
N TYR A 21 -18.02 7.15 -15.92
CA TYR A 21 -16.86 8.02 -15.76
C TYR A 21 -16.57 8.75 -17.07
N GLU A 22 -16.35 10.06 -17.01
CA GLU A 22 -16.00 10.91 -18.16
C GLU A 22 -14.52 11.32 -18.10
N GLN A 23 -14.02 11.98 -19.14
CA GLN A 23 -12.65 12.48 -19.19
C GLN A 23 -12.31 13.33 -17.95
N GLY A 24 -11.16 13.06 -17.34
CA GLY A 24 -10.71 13.70 -16.11
C GLY A 24 -11.27 13.11 -14.82
N ALA A 25 -12.29 12.24 -14.89
CA ALA A 25 -12.81 11.56 -13.70
C ALA A 25 -11.80 10.58 -13.13
N LYS A 26 -11.80 10.45 -11.79
CA LYS A 26 -10.99 9.45 -11.10
C LYS A 26 -11.75 8.14 -10.97
N ILE A 27 -11.05 7.04 -11.21
CA ILE A 27 -11.59 5.68 -11.18
C ILE A 27 -10.61 4.77 -10.46
N GLU A 28 -11.10 3.96 -9.52
CA GLU A 28 -10.29 2.93 -8.86
C GLU A 28 -10.36 1.62 -9.63
N LEU A 29 -9.20 1.07 -9.95
CA LEU A 29 -9.09 -0.17 -10.72
C LEU A 29 -8.12 -1.14 -10.04
N THR A 30 -8.46 -2.43 -10.07
CA THR A 30 -7.46 -3.48 -9.85
C THR A 30 -6.50 -3.56 -11.04
N ASP A 31 -5.40 -4.31 -10.89
CA ASP A 31 -4.47 -4.51 -11.99
C ASP A 31 -5.13 -5.25 -13.18
N GLU A 32 -6.08 -6.15 -12.92
CA GLU A 32 -6.87 -6.84 -13.95
C GLU A 32 -7.87 -5.90 -14.65
N GLU A 33 -8.60 -5.08 -13.89
CA GLU A 33 -9.53 -4.09 -14.46
C GLU A 33 -8.76 -3.06 -15.30
N TYR A 34 -7.61 -2.60 -14.82
CA TYR A 34 -6.72 -1.70 -15.58
C TYR A 34 -6.28 -2.33 -16.90
N ALA A 35 -5.87 -3.60 -16.91
CA ALA A 35 -5.44 -4.26 -18.14
C ALA A 35 -6.53 -4.22 -19.24
N GLN A 36 -7.81 -4.29 -18.86
CA GLN A 36 -8.94 -4.25 -19.79
C GLN A 36 -9.18 -2.87 -20.41
N ILE A 37 -8.95 -1.79 -19.65
CA ILE A 37 -9.28 -0.41 -20.09
C ILE A 37 -8.07 0.53 -20.12
N SER A 38 -6.85 -0.02 -20.09
CA SER A 38 -5.58 0.71 -20.00
C SER A 38 -5.38 1.77 -21.09
N LEU A 39 -6.01 1.61 -22.25
CA LEU A 39 -5.97 2.59 -23.32
C LEU A 39 -6.66 3.92 -22.96
N TYR A 40 -7.64 3.88 -22.05
CA TYR A 40 -8.54 5.00 -21.75
C TYR A 40 -8.28 5.65 -20.40
N VAL A 41 -7.31 5.14 -19.64
CA VAL A 41 -7.00 5.61 -18.29
C VAL A 41 -5.50 5.78 -18.12
N LYS A 42 -5.09 6.74 -17.28
CA LYS A 42 -3.69 6.92 -16.86
C LYS A 42 -3.62 6.86 -15.34
N LEU A 43 -2.56 6.25 -14.80
CA LEU A 43 -2.33 6.21 -13.36
C LEU A 43 -2.26 7.64 -12.79
N ASP A 44 -2.93 7.87 -11.65
CA ASP A 44 -2.75 9.09 -10.88
C ASP A 44 -1.41 9.02 -10.13
N GLU A 45 -0.34 9.49 -10.77
CA GLU A 45 1.03 9.44 -10.25
C GLU A 45 1.15 10.09 -8.86
N ALA A 46 0.40 11.15 -8.58
CA ALA A 46 0.44 11.82 -7.28
C ALA A 46 -0.13 10.95 -6.16
N GLU A 47 -1.24 10.25 -6.42
CA GLU A 47 -1.82 9.32 -5.47
C GLU A 47 -0.99 8.03 -5.34
N ASP A 48 -0.39 7.57 -6.44
CA ASP A 48 0.52 6.42 -6.42
C ASP A 48 1.76 6.68 -5.54
N GLU A 49 2.37 7.87 -5.65
CA GLU A 49 3.50 8.28 -4.82
C GLU A 49 3.11 8.39 -3.34
N LYS A 50 1.94 8.98 -3.02
CA LYS A 50 1.45 9.01 -1.63
C LYS A 50 1.27 7.60 -1.06
N ARG A 51 0.75 6.67 -1.86
CA ARG A 51 0.58 5.28 -1.43
C ARG A 51 1.92 4.62 -1.13
N LYS A 52 2.91 4.76 -2.02
CA LYS A 52 4.27 4.24 -1.80
C LYS A 52 4.92 4.82 -0.54
N GLN A 53 4.75 6.12 -0.28
CA GLN A 53 5.27 6.76 0.92
C GLN A 53 4.61 6.18 2.18
N ALA A 54 3.29 6.04 2.20
CA ALA A 54 2.57 5.44 3.32
C ALA A 54 2.98 3.97 3.56
N GLU A 55 3.16 3.19 2.50
CA GLU A 55 3.66 1.80 2.58
C GLU A 55 5.09 1.75 3.15
N ALA A 56 5.98 2.64 2.72
CA ALA A 56 7.35 2.72 3.22
C ALA A 56 7.40 3.13 4.71
N GLU A 57 6.56 4.07 5.12
CA GLU A 57 6.47 4.49 6.53
C GLU A 57 5.90 3.36 7.41
N ALA A 58 4.87 2.67 6.95
CA ALA A 58 4.30 1.51 7.65
C ALA A 58 5.33 0.39 7.81
N GLU A 59 6.11 0.11 6.76
CA GLU A 59 7.18 -0.89 6.81
C GLU A 59 8.29 -0.50 7.79
N LYS A 60 8.71 0.77 7.78
CA LYS A 60 9.68 1.29 8.75
C LYS A 60 9.18 1.15 10.19
N ALA A 61 7.91 1.44 10.44
CA ALA A 61 7.29 1.27 11.75
C ALA A 61 7.26 -0.21 12.18
N ARG A 62 6.94 -1.12 11.25
CA ARG A 62 6.95 -2.57 11.49
C ARG A 62 8.34 -3.08 11.87
N LEU A 63 9.38 -2.65 11.14
CA LEU A 63 10.77 -3.02 11.43
C LEU A 63 11.24 -2.50 12.80
N ALA A 64 10.90 -1.24 13.14
CA ALA A 64 11.24 -0.67 14.43
C ALA A 64 10.54 -1.41 15.60
N ALA A 65 9.27 -1.78 15.43
CA ALA A 65 8.54 -2.57 16.43
C ALA A 65 9.16 -3.97 16.61
N ALA A 66 9.52 -4.64 15.51
CA ALA A 66 10.18 -5.94 15.55
C ALA A 66 11.56 -5.87 16.25
N GLU A 67 12.34 -4.82 15.99
CA GLU A 67 13.63 -4.62 16.65
C GLU A 67 13.47 -4.37 18.16
N LYS A 68 12.47 -3.58 18.55
CA LYS A 68 12.15 -3.32 19.96
C LYS A 68 11.79 -4.63 20.68
N ALA A 69 10.92 -5.44 20.08
CA ALA A 69 10.54 -6.75 20.61
C ALA A 69 11.75 -7.69 20.76
N ARG A 70 12.65 -7.71 19.76
CA ARG A 70 13.90 -8.51 19.84
C ARG A 70 14.80 -8.05 20.99
N LYS A 71 14.98 -6.74 21.17
CA LYS A 71 15.79 -6.18 22.26
C LYS A 71 15.20 -6.50 23.64
N GLU A 72 13.88 -6.44 23.78
CA GLU A 72 13.19 -6.83 25.01
C GLU A 72 13.35 -8.32 25.32
N ALA A 73 13.20 -9.19 24.33
CA ALA A 73 13.42 -10.63 24.48
C ALA A 73 14.89 -10.96 24.85
N GLU A 74 15.87 -10.28 24.26
CA GLU A 74 17.29 -10.48 24.59
C GLU A 74 17.60 -10.07 26.03
N LYS A 75 17.03 -8.96 26.52
CA LYS A 75 17.18 -8.52 27.91
C LYS A 75 16.57 -9.53 28.89
N ALA A 76 15.35 -10.02 28.61
CA ALA A 76 14.71 -11.03 29.43
C ALA A 76 15.53 -12.32 29.52
N ASN A 77 16.13 -12.77 28.41
CA ASN A 77 16.94 -13.98 28.38
C ASN A 77 18.29 -13.83 29.11
N LYS A 78 18.91 -12.63 29.07
CA LYS A 78 20.14 -12.34 29.84
C LYS A 78 19.88 -12.30 31.34
N ASN A 79 18.74 -11.77 31.79
CA ASN A 79 18.39 -11.74 33.20
C ASN A 79 18.16 -13.15 33.77
N ASN A 80 17.51 -14.05 33.03
CA ASN A 80 17.31 -15.45 33.46
C ASN A 80 18.60 -16.28 33.54
N LYS A 81 19.67 -15.89 32.82
CA LYS A 81 20.95 -16.62 32.82
C LYS A 81 21.92 -16.15 33.93
N GLY A 82 21.59 -15.07 34.63
CA GLY A 82 22.37 -14.50 35.73
C GLY A 82 22.05 -15.06 37.12
N GLU A 83 20.85 -15.64 37.31
CA GLU A 83 20.36 -16.09 38.63
C GLU A 83 20.64 -17.57 38.94
N GLY A 84 21.36 -18.28 38.07
CA GLY A 84 21.68 -19.71 38.21
C GLY A 84 23.04 -20.04 38.83
N LYS A 85 23.55 -19.21 39.74
CA LYS A 85 24.76 -19.51 40.53
C LYS A 85 24.55 -19.16 42.00
N GLU A 86 23.88 -20.03 42.72
CA GLU A 86 24.09 -20.27 44.15
C GLU A 86 24.32 -21.77 44.38
#